data_AF-A0A8X6UL42-F1
#
_entry.id   AF-A0A8X6UL42-F1
#
_cell.length_a   1.000
_cell.length_b   1.000
_cell.length_c   1.000
_cell.angle_alpha   90.00
_cell.angle_beta   90.00
_cell.angle_gamma   90.00
#
_symmetry.space_group_name_H-M   'P 1'
#
loop_
_entity.id
_entity.type
_entity.pdbx_description
1 polymer ?
#
loop_
_entity_poly.entity_id
_entity_poly.type
_entity_poly.pdbx_seq_one_letter_code
_entity_poly.pdbx_strand_id
1 'polypeptide(L)'
;MHEQQCLRKWRRENEKLPNSEQKDEPKKSNELSSDDDVASLIELGDTAWESHLQQLVPCPLCQRTFFPDRLGVHKRSCKGPSCSTRPRSNKGA
;
A
#
# COMPACT_ATOMS: atom_id res chain seq x y z
N MET A 1 10.89 10.71 0.83
CA MET A 1 11.67 10.04 1.90
C MET A 1 10.88 10.05 3.20
N HIS A 2 10.13 8.98 3.48
CA HIS A 2 9.29 8.85 4.69
C HIS A 2 10.02 8.10 5.84
N GLU A 3 11.02 7.29 5.52
CA GLU A 3 11.71 6.34 6.40
C GLU A 3 12.26 6.94 7.71
N GLN A 4 12.97 8.07 7.64
CA GLN A 4 13.50 8.73 8.84
C GLN A 4 12.39 9.21 9.79
N GLN A 5 11.24 9.62 9.24
CA GLN A 5 10.07 10.00 10.05
C GLN A 5 9.37 8.78 10.65
N CYS A 6 9.33 7.65 9.92
CA CYS A 6 8.84 6.36 10.45
C CYS A 6 9.66 5.92 11.65
N LEU A 7 11.00 5.88 11.54
CA LEU A 7 11.89 5.44 12.61
C LEU A 7 11.76 6.31 13.86
N ARG A 8 11.67 7.64 13.68
CA ARG A 8 11.42 8.57 14.79
C ARG A 8 10.09 8.31 15.49
N LYS A 9 9.03 8.02 14.73
CA LYS A 9 7.72 7.69 15.32
C LYS A 9 7.76 6.36 16.05
N TRP A 10 8.37 5.36 15.43
CA TRP A 10 8.51 4.02 15.98
C TRP A 10 9.30 4.03 17.30
N ARG A 11 10.46 4.70 17.37
CA ARG A 11 11.25 4.79 18.61
C ARG A 11 10.44 5.40 19.75
N ARG A 12 9.71 6.49 19.47
CA ARG A 12 8.86 7.16 20.47
C ARG A 12 7.75 6.24 21.00
N GLU A 13 7.20 5.38 20.17
CA GLU A 13 6.20 4.40 20.59
C GLU A 13 6.84 3.24 21.36
N ASN A 14 8.04 2.80 20.95
CA ASN A 14 8.78 1.71 21.59
C ASN A 14 9.34 2.11 22.97
N GLU A 15 9.82 3.34 23.14
CA GLU A 15 10.31 3.89 24.42
C GLU A 15 9.21 3.98 25.49
N LYS A 16 7.94 4.03 25.09
CA LYS A 16 6.79 4.03 26.01
C LYS A 16 6.46 2.64 26.56
N LEU A 17 6.99 1.58 25.93
CA LEU A 17 6.80 0.21 26.39
C LEU A 17 7.75 -0.07 27.57
N PRO A 18 7.34 -0.92 28.53
CA PRO A 18 8.24 -1.39 29.58
C PRO A 18 9.46 -2.08 28.97
N ASN A 19 10.59 -2.01 29.65
CA ASN A 19 11.90 -2.46 29.14
C ASN A 19 11.89 -3.91 28.59
N SER A 20 11.05 -4.78 29.17
CA SER A 20 10.91 -6.18 28.74
C SER A 20 10.15 -6.37 27.43
N GLU A 21 9.45 -5.35 26.92
CA GLU A 21 8.62 -5.41 25.70
C GLU A 21 9.14 -4.50 24.58
N GLN A 22 10.24 -3.79 24.82
CA GLN A 22 10.88 -2.95 23.80
C GLN A 22 11.43 -3.85 22.69
N LYS A 23 11.04 -3.55 21.44
CA LYS A 23 11.51 -4.28 20.26
C LYS A 23 12.77 -3.62 19.69
N ASP A 24 13.55 -4.38 18.94
CA ASP A 24 14.65 -3.83 18.14
C ASP A 24 14.15 -2.94 17.01
N GLU A 25 15.00 -2.01 16.56
CA GLU A 25 14.66 -1.10 15.47
C GLU A 25 14.27 -1.89 14.21
N PRO A 26 13.18 -1.51 13.52
CA PRO A 26 12.72 -2.19 12.32
C PRO A 26 13.82 -2.09 11.26
N LYS A 27 14.46 -3.22 10.98
CA LYS A 27 15.40 -3.33 9.87
C LYS A 27 14.56 -3.49 8.62
N LYS A 28 14.84 -2.67 7.61
CA LYS A 28 14.31 -2.92 6.27
C LYS A 28 14.74 -4.33 5.88
N SER A 29 13.79 -5.21 5.57
CA SER A 29 14.13 -6.48 4.96
C SER A 29 14.77 -6.15 3.62
N ASN A 30 16.07 -6.44 3.51
CA ASN A 30 16.75 -6.39 2.24
C ASN A 30 16.34 -7.67 1.51
N GLU A 31 15.11 -7.69 1.00
CA GLU A 31 14.51 -8.84 0.31
C GLU A 31 15.27 -9.19 -0.99
N LEU A 32 16.29 -8.40 -1.33
CA LEU A 32 17.14 -8.55 -2.50
C LEU A 32 18.60 -8.55 -2.05
N SER A 33 19.16 -9.74 -2.01
CA SER A 33 20.59 -10.00 -2.07
C SER A 33 21.13 -9.45 -3.39
N SER A 34 22.37 -8.92 -3.41
CA SER A 34 23.01 -8.52 -4.67
C SER A 34 23.20 -9.68 -5.65
N ASP A 35 23.07 -10.91 -5.17
CA ASP A 35 23.19 -12.17 -5.91
C ASP A 35 21.85 -12.68 -6.49
N ASP A 36 20.74 -11.99 -6.24
CA ASP A 36 19.43 -12.42 -6.75
C ASP A 36 19.31 -12.17 -8.25
N ASP A 37 19.00 -13.23 -8.99
CA ASP A 37 18.81 -13.19 -10.43
C ASP A 37 17.70 -12.20 -10.81
N VAL A 38 17.94 -11.41 -11.87
CA VAL A 38 16.99 -10.39 -12.38
C VAL A 38 15.62 -11.00 -12.71
N ALA A 39 15.60 -12.26 -13.14
CA ALA A 39 14.36 -13.00 -13.40
C ALA A 39 13.50 -13.16 -12.13
N SER A 40 14.12 -13.51 -11.00
CA SER A 40 13.44 -13.67 -9.71
C SER A 40 12.88 -12.34 -9.19
N LEU A 41 13.57 -11.22 -9.44
CA LEU A 41 13.06 -9.89 -9.09
C LEU A 41 11.84 -9.48 -9.93
N ILE A 42 11.83 -9.80 -11.23
CA ILE A 42 10.69 -9.54 -12.10
C ILE A 42 9.48 -10.36 -11.64
N GLU A 43 9.68 -11.65 -11.36
CA GLU A 43 8.61 -12.53 -10.87
C GLU A 43 8.03 -12.06 -9.52
N LEU A 44 8.86 -11.60 -8.59
CA LEU A 44 8.39 -11.02 -7.34
C LEU A 44 7.59 -9.72 -7.55
N GLY A 45 8.01 -8.90 -8.51
CA GLY A 45 7.27 -7.71 -8.92
C GLY A 45 5.91 -8.04 -9.53
N ASP A 46 5.86 -9.03 -10.41
CA ASP A 46 4.64 -9.46 -11.10
C ASP A 46 3.65 -10.09 -10.12
N THR A 47 4.11 -10.97 -9.24
CA THR A 47 3.24 -11.59 -8.20
C THR A 47 2.68 -10.54 -7.23
N ALA A 48 3.47 -9.55 -6.83
CA ALA A 48 3.00 -8.45 -6.01
C ALA A 48 1.94 -7.59 -6.75
N TRP A 49 2.15 -7.36 -8.05
CA TRP A 49 1.19 -6.65 -8.90
C TRP A 49 -0.12 -7.43 -9.09
N GLU A 50 -0.04 -8.73 -9.32
CA GLU A 50 -1.21 -9.61 -9.43
C GLU A 50 -2.03 -9.64 -8.13
N SER A 51 -1.35 -9.80 -6.98
CA SER A 51 -2.01 -9.76 -5.68
C SER A 51 -2.70 -8.41 -5.44
N HIS A 52 -2.07 -7.30 -5.83
CA HIS A 52 -2.68 -5.98 -5.77
C HIS A 52 -3.98 -5.91 -6.58
N LEU A 53 -3.97 -6.39 -7.82
CA LEU A 53 -5.15 -6.38 -8.69
C LEU A 53 -6.27 -7.27 -8.16
N GLN A 54 -5.95 -8.45 -7.61
CA GLN A 54 -6.93 -9.38 -7.06
C GLN A 54 -7.69 -8.81 -5.85
N GLN A 55 -7.08 -7.90 -5.09
CA GLN A 55 -7.70 -7.27 -3.92
C GLN A 55 -8.69 -6.15 -4.29
N LEU A 56 -8.72 -5.71 -5.55
CA LEU A 56 -9.55 -4.61 -6.00
C LEU A 56 -10.98 -5.06 -6.32
N VAL A 57 -11.96 -4.47 -5.64
CA VAL A 57 -13.39 -4.79 -5.79
C VAL A 57 -14.12 -3.65 -6.49
N PRO A 58 -14.95 -3.92 -7.52
CA PRO A 58 -15.72 -2.88 -8.21
C PRO A 58 -16.87 -2.34 -7.33
N CYS A 59 -17.14 -1.04 -7.46
CA CYS A 59 -18.29 -0.40 -6.86
C CYS A 59 -19.58 -0.73 -7.64
N PRO A 60 -20.67 -1.18 -6.99
CA PRO A 60 -21.91 -1.54 -7.68
C PRO A 60 -22.62 -0.36 -8.35
N LEU A 61 -22.31 0.88 -7.95
CA LEU A 61 -22.99 2.10 -8.45
C LEU A 61 -22.23 2.78 -9.60
N CYS A 62 -20.89 2.75 -9.59
CA CYS A 62 -20.06 3.47 -10.56
C CYS A 62 -19.00 2.62 -11.27
N GLN A 63 -18.88 1.34 -10.91
CA GLN A 63 -17.95 0.35 -11.50
C GLN A 63 -16.45 0.67 -11.36
N ARG A 64 -16.07 1.68 -10.56
CA ARG A 64 -14.65 1.90 -10.19
C ARG A 64 -14.19 0.87 -9.18
N THR A 65 -12.94 0.45 -9.30
CA THR A 65 -12.33 -0.54 -8.42
C THR A 65 -11.63 0.12 -7.23
N PHE A 66 -11.78 -0.47 -6.05
CA PHE A 66 -11.20 0.03 -4.80
C PHE A 66 -10.82 -1.14 -3.89
N PHE A 67 -9.91 -0.90 -2.95
CA PHE A 67 -9.73 -1.80 -1.82
C PHE A 67 -11.01 -1.87 -0.96
N PRO A 68 -11.34 -3.02 -0.36
CA PRO A 68 -12.54 -3.19 0.47
C PRO A 68 -12.67 -2.13 1.56
N ASP A 69 -11.56 -1.78 2.21
CA ASP A 69 -11.48 -0.74 3.26
C ASP A 69 -11.92 0.64 2.75
N ARG A 70 -11.41 1.08 1.59
CA ARG A 70 -11.75 2.38 1.00
C ARG A 70 -13.11 2.39 0.29
N LEU A 71 -13.60 1.22 -0.16
CA LEU A 71 -14.88 1.11 -0.84
C LEU A 71 -16.03 1.57 0.06
N GLY A 72 -15.97 1.29 1.37
CA GLY A 72 -16.96 1.76 2.34
C GLY A 72 -17.06 3.28 2.40
N VAL A 73 -15.92 3.97 2.41
CA VAL A 73 -15.87 5.44 2.37
C VAL A 73 -16.42 5.98 1.06
N HIS A 74 -16.02 5.39 -0.07
CA HIS A 74 -16.50 5.78 -1.39
C HIS A 74 -18.02 5.62 -1.54
N LYS A 75 -18.60 4.51 -1.07
CA LYS A 75 -20.04 4.22 -1.16
C LYS A 75 -20.90 5.32 -0.55
N ARG A 76 -20.46 5.96 0.55
CA ARG A 76 -21.18 7.07 1.21
C ARG A 76 -21.35 8.31 0.34
N SER A 77 -20.48 8.52 -0.64
CA SER A 77 -20.46 9.70 -1.50
C SER A 77 -20.61 9.37 -2.99
N CYS A 78 -20.84 8.10 -3.31
CA CYS A 78 -20.93 7.65 -4.70
C CYS A 78 -22.23 8.15 -5.33
N LYS A 79 -22.11 8.85 -6.47
CA LYS A 79 -23.24 9.47 -7.20
C LYS A 79 -23.71 8.65 -8.41
N GLY A 80 -23.32 7.38 -8.50
CA GLY A 80 -23.70 6.50 -9.62
C GLY A 80 -22.83 6.67 -10.88
N PRO A 81 -23.30 6.22 -12.06
CA PRO A 81 -22.51 6.13 -13.29
C PRO A 81 -22.09 7.49 -13.86
N SER A 82 -22.72 8.59 -13.46
CA SER A 82 -22.31 9.95 -13.82
C SER A 82 -20.93 10.35 -13.28
N CYS A 83 -20.41 9.61 -12.29
CA CYS A 83 -19.06 9.84 -11.74
C CYS A 83 -17.95 9.25 -12.64
N SER A 84 -18.28 8.39 -13.62
CA SER A 84 -17.30 7.69 -14.48
C SER A 84 -16.44 8.61 -15.36
N THR A 85 -16.87 9.85 -15.59
CA THR A 85 -16.28 10.73 -16.62
C THR A 85 -15.22 11.72 -16.13
N ARG A 86 -14.69 11.60 -14.90
CA ARG A 86 -13.48 12.39 -14.60
C ARG A 86 -12.30 11.81 -15.39
N PRO A 87 -11.71 12.55 -16.34
CA PRO A 87 -10.56 12.07 -17.09
C PRO A 87 -9.45 11.73 -16.10
N ARG A 88 -8.70 10.66 -16.42
CA ARG A 88 -7.47 10.31 -15.72
C ARG A 88 -6.53 11.52 -15.79
N SER A 89 -6.48 12.33 -14.73
CA SER A 89 -5.41 13.32 -14.59
C SER A 89 -4.12 12.54 -14.30
N ASN A 90 -3.42 12.15 -15.37
CA ASN A 90 -2.02 11.75 -15.28
C ASN A 90 -1.24 13.00 -14.83
N LYS A 91 -1.01 13.15 -13.52
CA LYS A 91 0.09 13.98 -13.01
C LYS A 91 1.23 13.04 -12.67
N GLY A 92 2.04 12.77 -13.69
CA GLY A 92 3.29 12.04 -13.61
C GLY A 92 4.18 12.52 -14.75
N ALA A 93 4.94 13.58 -14.46
CA ALA A 93 6.15 14.00 -15.14
C ALA A 93 7.17 14.31 -14.04
#